data_AF-A0A552CCH1-F1
#
_entry.id   AF-A0A552CCH1-F1
#
_cell.length_a   1.000
_cell.length_b   1.000
_cell.length_c   1.000
_cell.angle_alpha   90.00
_cell.angle_beta   90.00
_cell.angle_gamma   90.00
#
_symmetry.space_group_name_H-M   'P 1'
#
loop_
_entity.id
_entity.type
_entity.pdbx_description
1 polymer ?
#
loop_
_entity_poly.entity_id
_entity_poly.type
_entity_poly.pdbx_seq_one_letter_code
_entity_poly.pdbx_strand_id
1 'polypeptide(L)'
;MTAQINSSPKDEFVKPSNWLLDYGKNVYSQTGEDGVIEKILDILPDRDSWCVEFGAWDGVHLSNTCNLIENQNYSAVLIEGSSSKFNDLKARFAQNPKIIPVNRFVGWESSDNLDSILADTPIPTDFDFLSIDVDGNDYHIWNAVKVYRPKLICIEFNPTIPTEVDFIQPANPKISQGSSLLALVKLAQSKGYELICCLRQNGFFIKSEYFNLFEIHDNSPFTLRTDLSLLTYLFCGYDGQIFLRGSRKLPWHGCRLKEEKMQVIPKVFRQYNGGSLNVLFKIYRSLMGLDLRG
;
A
#
# COMPACT_ATOMS: atom_id res chain seq x y z
N MET A 1 -0.37 64.12 -11.24
CA MET A 1 -0.22 62.79 -11.85
C MET A 1 0.90 62.08 -11.10
N THR A 2 0.55 61.20 -10.17
CA THR A 2 1.51 60.33 -9.49
C THR A 2 0.94 58.93 -9.63
N ALA A 3 1.60 58.14 -10.47
CA ALA A 3 1.17 56.79 -10.81
C ALA A 3 1.24 55.89 -9.57
N GLN A 4 0.14 55.21 -9.27
CA GLN A 4 0.11 54.10 -8.34
C GLN A 4 0.92 52.94 -8.93
N ILE A 5 1.94 52.51 -8.21
CA ILE A 5 2.65 51.27 -8.47
C ILE A 5 1.76 50.15 -7.94
N ASN A 6 1.14 49.40 -8.85
CA ASN A 6 0.46 48.15 -8.51
C ASN A 6 1.49 47.14 -8.00
N SER A 7 1.37 46.75 -6.74
CA SER A 7 2.09 45.61 -6.19
C SER A 7 1.56 44.32 -6.83
N SER A 8 2.46 43.51 -7.38
CA SER A 8 2.23 42.16 -7.88
C SER A 8 1.50 41.30 -6.84
N PRO A 9 0.65 40.33 -7.23
CA PRO A 9 0.09 39.37 -6.29
C PRO A 9 1.24 38.63 -5.61
N LYS A 10 1.22 38.54 -4.28
CA LYS A 10 2.11 37.66 -3.54
C LYS A 10 1.86 36.24 -4.03
N ASP A 11 2.89 35.54 -4.49
CA ASP A 11 2.83 34.11 -4.78
C ASP A 11 2.30 33.40 -3.53
N GLU A 12 1.05 32.95 -3.58
CA GLU A 12 0.42 32.17 -2.53
C GLU A 12 1.10 30.80 -2.55
N PHE A 13 1.74 30.42 -1.45
CA PHE A 13 2.44 29.14 -1.35
C PHE A 13 1.41 28.02 -1.46
N VAL A 14 1.33 27.37 -2.61
CA VAL A 14 0.46 26.21 -2.83
C VAL A 14 1.07 25.02 -2.10
N LYS A 15 0.29 24.45 -1.18
CA LYS A 15 0.68 23.27 -0.41
C LYS A 15 0.93 22.08 -1.37
N PRO A 16 2.07 21.38 -1.29
CA PRO A 16 2.32 20.24 -2.17
C PRO A 16 1.34 19.10 -1.86
N SER A 17 0.84 18.37 -2.86
CA SER A 17 -0.14 17.28 -2.67
C SER A 17 0.28 16.22 -1.65
N ASN A 18 1.58 16.00 -1.46
CA ASN A 18 2.14 15.00 -0.56
C ASN A 18 2.53 15.56 0.83
N TRP A 19 2.03 16.74 1.21
CA TRP A 19 2.38 17.43 2.47
C TRP A 19 2.14 16.60 3.73
N LEU A 20 1.25 15.60 3.70
CA LEU A 20 1.02 14.71 4.85
C LEU A 20 2.28 13.94 5.25
N LEU A 21 3.23 13.72 4.31
CA LEU A 21 4.51 13.07 4.59
C LEU A 21 5.36 13.82 5.62
N ASP A 22 5.20 15.15 5.75
CA ASP A 22 5.94 15.98 6.71
C ASP A 22 5.60 15.64 8.17
N TYR A 23 4.50 14.90 8.39
CA TYR A 23 4.03 14.50 9.71
C TYR A 23 4.46 13.08 10.10
N GLY A 24 5.21 12.37 9.24
CA GLY A 24 5.63 11.00 9.51
C GLY A 24 6.38 10.83 10.83
N LYS A 25 5.90 9.93 11.69
CA LYS A 25 6.54 9.53 12.96
C LYS A 25 6.31 8.04 13.20
N ASN A 26 7.19 7.42 13.98
CA ASN A 26 7.09 6.02 14.41
C ASN A 26 7.16 5.95 15.94
N VAL A 27 6.03 5.73 16.58
CA VAL A 27 5.92 5.36 18.01
C VAL A 27 5.87 3.83 18.11
N TYR A 28 5.00 3.21 17.33
CA TYR A 28 4.81 1.76 17.19
C TYR A 28 4.89 1.30 15.72
N SER A 29 4.60 2.17 14.76
CA SER A 29 4.59 1.86 13.32
C SER A 29 5.99 1.82 12.69
N GLN A 30 6.07 1.56 11.38
CA GLN A 30 7.34 1.26 10.71
C GLN A 30 7.89 2.38 9.82
N THR A 31 7.03 3.04 9.03
CA THR A 31 7.44 3.93 7.93
C THR A 31 6.84 5.33 7.97
N GLY A 32 6.29 5.73 9.13
CA GLY A 32 5.77 7.07 9.43
C GLY A 32 4.28 7.10 9.76
N GLU A 33 3.61 5.95 9.80
CA GLU A 33 2.16 5.82 9.87
C GLU A 33 1.58 6.52 11.10
N ASP A 34 2.17 6.36 12.29
CA ASP A 34 1.62 6.93 13.53
C ASP A 34 1.38 8.44 13.42
N GLY A 35 2.36 9.19 12.89
CA GLY A 35 2.26 10.62 12.76
C GLY A 35 1.34 11.08 11.61
N VAL A 36 1.30 10.31 10.51
CA VAL A 36 0.38 10.56 9.39
C VAL A 36 -1.06 10.32 9.84
N ILE A 37 -1.32 9.21 10.53
CA ILE A 37 -2.65 8.85 11.07
C ILE A 37 -3.11 9.90 12.07
N GLU A 38 -2.27 10.27 13.04
CA GLU A 38 -2.54 11.36 13.99
C GLU A 38 -2.96 12.64 13.26
N LYS A 39 -2.17 13.05 12.26
CA LYS A 39 -2.46 14.29 11.52
C LYS A 39 -3.76 14.22 10.73
N ILE A 40 -4.06 13.09 10.10
CA ILE A 40 -5.29 12.92 9.33
C ILE A 40 -6.51 12.95 10.26
N LEU A 41 -6.44 12.22 11.37
CA LEU A 41 -7.52 12.17 12.35
C LEU A 41 -7.74 13.52 13.03
N ASP A 42 -6.73 14.35 13.21
CA ASP A 42 -6.88 15.72 13.77
C ASP A 42 -7.65 16.68 12.84
N ILE A 43 -7.75 16.36 11.55
CA ILE A 43 -8.48 17.16 10.55
C ILE A 43 -9.94 16.70 10.44
N LEU A 44 -10.22 15.42 10.74
CA LEU A 44 -11.55 14.87 10.62
C LEU A 44 -12.51 15.40 11.69
N PRO A 45 -13.74 15.81 11.30
CA PRO A 45 -14.80 16.09 12.26
C PRO A 45 -15.39 14.80 12.83
N ASP A 46 -16.18 14.92 13.91
CA ASP A 46 -17.07 13.88 14.42
C ASP A 46 -16.42 12.49 14.62
N ARG A 47 -15.24 12.49 15.25
CA ARG A 47 -14.49 11.29 15.62
C ARG A 47 -15.22 10.47 16.68
N ASP A 48 -15.35 9.17 16.44
CA ASP A 48 -15.92 8.21 17.40
C ASP A 48 -14.87 7.50 18.26
N SER A 49 -13.58 7.71 17.96
CA SER A 49 -12.44 7.09 18.61
C SER A 49 -12.48 5.56 18.56
N TRP A 50 -12.95 4.99 17.44
CA TRP A 50 -12.82 3.56 17.16
C TRP A 50 -11.83 3.27 16.05
N CYS A 51 -11.02 2.23 16.24
CA CYS A 51 -10.16 1.69 15.20
C CYS A 51 -10.27 0.17 15.06
N VAL A 52 -9.86 -0.33 13.92
CA VAL A 52 -9.74 -1.77 13.63
C VAL A 52 -8.38 -2.03 13.00
N GLU A 53 -7.74 -3.11 13.42
CA GLU A 53 -6.55 -3.63 12.76
C GLU A 53 -6.66 -5.15 12.65
N PHE A 54 -6.44 -5.67 11.45
CA PHE A 54 -6.34 -7.10 11.22
C PHE A 54 -5.00 -7.45 10.57
N GLY A 55 -4.43 -8.56 11.03
CA GLY A 55 -2.96 -8.75 10.99
C GLY A 55 -2.28 -8.20 12.25
N ALA A 56 -3.02 -8.03 13.35
CA ALA A 56 -2.60 -7.26 14.52
C ALA A 56 -1.40 -7.86 15.29
N TRP A 57 -1.03 -9.12 15.05
CA TRP A 57 0.02 -9.83 15.77
C TRP A 57 -0.16 -9.77 17.30
N ASP A 58 0.69 -9.01 18.01
CA ASP A 58 0.64 -8.80 19.46
C ASP A 58 -0.07 -7.48 19.85
N GLY A 59 -0.53 -6.73 18.84
CA GLY A 59 -1.16 -5.41 18.93
C GLY A 59 -0.19 -4.27 19.23
N VAL A 60 1.12 -4.48 19.07
CA VAL A 60 2.16 -3.48 19.34
C VAL A 60 3.21 -3.45 18.22
N HIS A 61 3.76 -4.59 17.85
CA HIS A 61 4.85 -4.68 16.90
C HIS A 61 4.42 -4.23 15.50
N LEU A 62 4.98 -3.10 15.04
CA LEU A 62 4.66 -2.48 13.74
C LEU A 62 3.16 -2.15 13.58
N SER A 63 2.45 -1.97 14.71
CA SER A 63 1.01 -1.69 14.70
C SER A 63 0.72 -0.27 14.25
N ASN A 64 -0.27 -0.11 13.39
CA ASN A 64 -0.79 1.19 12.97
C ASN A 64 -1.86 1.74 13.93
N THR A 65 -2.32 0.96 14.91
CA THR A 65 -3.37 1.36 15.87
C THR A 65 -2.90 1.51 17.31
N CYS A 66 -1.76 0.94 17.69
CA CYS A 66 -1.28 0.93 19.08
C CYS A 66 -1.11 2.34 19.66
N ASN A 67 -0.62 3.30 18.87
CA ASN A 67 -0.48 4.69 19.31
C ASN A 67 -1.85 5.33 19.63
N LEU A 68 -2.88 5.05 18.83
CA LEU A 68 -4.24 5.54 19.07
C LEU A 68 -4.82 4.95 20.36
N ILE A 69 -4.56 3.66 20.60
CA ILE A 69 -5.04 2.94 21.78
C ILE A 69 -4.38 3.47 23.04
N GLU A 70 -3.05 3.49 23.10
CA GLU A 70 -2.28 3.80 24.31
C GLU A 70 -2.25 5.31 24.61
N ASN A 71 -2.21 6.17 23.58
CA ASN A 71 -2.00 7.60 23.76
C ASN A 71 -3.20 8.47 23.41
N GLN A 72 -4.19 7.95 22.67
CA GLN A 72 -5.37 8.72 22.24
C GLN A 72 -6.71 8.13 22.69
N ASN A 73 -6.67 7.13 23.57
CA ASN A 73 -7.83 6.57 24.25
C ASN A 73 -8.89 5.93 23.32
N TYR A 74 -8.45 5.42 22.16
CA TYR A 74 -9.30 4.71 21.20
C TYR A 74 -9.78 3.37 21.74
N SER A 75 -11.00 2.99 21.35
CA SER A 75 -11.48 1.61 21.42
C SER A 75 -11.08 0.88 20.14
N ALA A 76 -10.78 -0.41 20.25
CA ALA A 76 -10.26 -1.16 19.10
C ALA A 76 -10.82 -2.56 18.99
N VAL A 77 -11.07 -3.00 17.76
CA VAL A 77 -11.20 -4.42 17.43
C VAL A 77 -9.89 -4.88 16.80
N LEU A 78 -9.15 -5.74 17.50
CA LEU A 78 -7.86 -6.25 17.02
C LEU A 78 -8.01 -7.72 16.62
N ILE A 79 -7.75 -8.03 15.35
CA ILE A 79 -8.01 -9.35 14.76
C ILE A 79 -6.68 -10.01 14.37
N GLU A 80 -6.44 -11.21 14.90
CA GLU A 80 -5.23 -11.99 14.62
C GLU A 80 -5.59 -13.46 14.33
N GLY A 81 -5.07 -14.00 13.22
CA GLY A 81 -5.40 -15.36 12.77
C GLY A 81 -4.61 -16.45 13.50
N SER A 82 -3.34 -16.21 13.83
CA SER A 82 -2.50 -17.16 14.55
C SER A 82 -2.85 -17.20 16.03
N SER A 83 -3.29 -18.36 16.53
CA SER A 83 -3.63 -18.51 17.96
C SER A 83 -2.45 -18.22 18.90
N SER A 84 -1.20 -18.45 18.47
CA SER A 84 -0.03 -18.10 19.30
C SER A 84 0.09 -16.59 19.46
N LYS A 85 0.10 -15.86 18.34
CA LYS A 85 0.19 -14.39 18.29
C LYS A 85 -1.00 -13.75 19.01
N PHE A 86 -2.19 -14.28 18.77
CA PHE A 86 -3.41 -13.86 19.43
C PHE A 86 -3.34 -13.99 20.96
N ASN A 87 -2.70 -15.03 21.49
CA ASN A 87 -2.56 -15.17 22.94
C ASN A 87 -1.66 -14.06 23.53
N ASP A 88 -0.62 -13.66 22.82
CA ASP A 88 0.23 -12.53 23.22
C ASP A 88 -0.57 -11.22 23.22
N LEU A 89 -1.35 -10.98 22.15
CA LEU A 89 -2.26 -9.83 22.03
C LEU A 89 -3.29 -9.80 23.18
N LYS A 90 -3.94 -10.93 23.44
CA LYS A 90 -4.93 -11.06 24.49
C LYS A 90 -4.33 -10.81 25.87
N ALA A 91 -3.13 -11.33 26.14
CA ALA A 91 -2.43 -11.11 27.40
C ALA A 91 -2.05 -9.63 27.56
N ARG A 92 -1.56 -8.99 26.50
CA ARG A 92 -1.14 -7.59 26.49
C ARG A 92 -2.26 -6.61 26.84
N PHE A 93 -3.46 -6.85 26.31
CA PHE A 93 -4.63 -5.98 26.51
C PHE A 93 -5.65 -6.53 27.50
N ALA A 94 -5.30 -7.55 28.30
CA ALA A 94 -6.22 -8.23 29.22
C ALA A 94 -6.92 -7.30 30.23
N GLN A 95 -6.29 -6.17 30.58
CA GLN A 95 -6.82 -5.19 31.53
C GLN A 95 -7.42 -3.95 30.84
N ASN A 96 -7.45 -3.90 29.51
CA ASN A 96 -8.02 -2.77 28.77
C ASN A 96 -9.41 -3.15 28.23
N PRO A 97 -10.51 -2.71 28.87
CA PRO A 97 -11.87 -3.08 28.48
C PRO A 97 -12.31 -2.46 27.14
N LYS A 98 -11.53 -1.53 26.57
CA LYS A 98 -11.80 -0.92 25.27
C LYS A 98 -11.31 -1.75 24.08
N ILE A 99 -10.59 -2.84 24.35
CA ILE A 99 -9.99 -3.69 23.32
C ILE A 99 -10.80 -4.97 23.20
N ILE A 100 -11.24 -5.25 21.98
CA ILE A 100 -11.96 -6.45 21.60
C ILE A 100 -11.00 -7.31 20.77
N PRO A 101 -10.29 -8.26 21.39
CA PRO A 101 -9.40 -9.16 20.67
C PRO A 101 -10.20 -10.29 20.01
N VAL A 102 -9.97 -10.54 18.71
CA VAL A 102 -10.64 -11.60 17.93
C VAL A 102 -9.62 -12.55 17.32
N ASN A 103 -9.74 -13.86 17.59
CA ASN A 103 -8.89 -14.89 16.94
C ASN A 103 -9.56 -15.44 15.68
N ARG A 104 -9.34 -14.78 14.54
CA ARG A 104 -9.88 -15.15 13.23
C ARG A 104 -8.92 -14.76 12.12
N PHE A 105 -8.93 -15.52 11.02
CA PHE A 105 -8.43 -15.03 9.75
C PHE A 105 -9.54 -14.21 9.10
N VAL A 106 -9.23 -13.01 8.63
CA VAL A 106 -10.17 -12.20 7.86
C VAL A 106 -10.09 -12.64 6.41
N GLY A 107 -11.21 -13.08 5.85
CA GLY A 107 -11.34 -13.53 4.47
C GLY A 107 -12.21 -12.61 3.63
N TRP A 108 -12.79 -13.19 2.58
CA TRP A 108 -13.70 -12.51 1.65
C TRP A 108 -15.03 -13.27 1.48
N GLU A 109 -15.22 -14.35 2.20
CA GLU A 109 -16.45 -15.14 2.16
C GLU A 109 -17.46 -14.58 3.17
N SER A 110 -18.74 -14.91 2.99
CA SER A 110 -19.81 -14.42 3.87
C SER A 110 -19.67 -14.84 5.34
N SER A 111 -18.83 -15.83 5.66
CA SER A 111 -18.62 -16.34 7.01
C SER A 111 -17.37 -15.80 7.70
N ASP A 112 -16.44 -15.20 6.95
CA ASP A 112 -15.12 -14.81 7.46
C ASP A 112 -14.69 -13.39 7.04
N ASN A 113 -15.50 -12.69 6.25
CA ASN A 113 -15.21 -11.29 5.91
C ASN A 113 -15.32 -10.37 7.13
N LEU A 114 -14.75 -9.17 6.98
CA LEU A 114 -14.71 -8.17 8.05
C LEU A 114 -16.11 -7.75 8.52
N ASP A 115 -17.09 -7.59 7.63
CA ASP A 115 -18.44 -7.19 8.02
C ASP A 115 -19.05 -8.19 9.01
N SER A 116 -18.84 -9.48 8.75
CA SER A 116 -19.37 -10.56 9.58
C SER A 116 -18.70 -10.63 10.94
N ILE A 117 -17.39 -10.33 10.99
CA ILE A 117 -16.63 -10.29 12.24
C ILE A 117 -17.03 -9.09 13.09
N LEU A 118 -17.17 -7.91 12.48
CA LEU A 118 -17.48 -6.67 13.20
C LEU A 118 -18.94 -6.61 13.70
N ALA A 119 -19.86 -7.34 13.07
CA ALA A 119 -21.28 -7.40 13.45
C ALA A 119 -21.51 -7.86 14.90
N ASP A 120 -20.57 -8.62 15.47
CA ASP A 120 -20.61 -9.10 16.86
C ASP A 120 -20.03 -8.10 17.88
N THR A 121 -19.74 -6.87 17.45
CA THR A 121 -19.08 -5.84 18.27
C THR A 121 -19.92 -4.55 18.33
N PRO A 122 -19.71 -3.68 19.32
CA PRO A 122 -20.42 -2.39 19.41
C PRO A 122 -19.83 -1.32 18.47
N ILE A 123 -18.88 -1.68 17.59
CA ILE A 123 -18.20 -0.69 16.74
C ILE A 123 -19.20 -0.03 15.77
N PRO A 124 -19.15 1.31 15.60
CA PRO A 124 -19.95 2.00 14.60
C PRO A 124 -19.64 1.51 13.18
N THR A 125 -20.63 1.53 12.29
CA THR A 125 -20.39 1.19 10.88
C THR A 125 -19.44 2.17 10.18
N ASP A 126 -19.34 3.39 10.69
CA ASP A 126 -18.57 4.50 10.13
C ASP A 126 -17.39 4.93 11.01
N PHE A 127 -16.80 3.97 11.74
CA PHE A 127 -15.68 4.17 12.65
C PHE A 127 -14.48 4.93 12.04
N ASP A 128 -13.65 5.53 12.88
CA ASP A 128 -12.61 6.46 12.42
C ASP A 128 -11.54 5.81 11.54
N PHE A 129 -10.95 4.68 11.96
CA PHE A 129 -9.74 4.16 11.33
C PHE A 129 -9.68 2.64 11.14
N LEU A 130 -9.41 2.19 9.93
CA LEU A 130 -9.15 0.79 9.59
C LEU A 130 -7.71 0.60 9.07
N SER A 131 -6.95 -0.29 9.69
CA SER A 131 -5.65 -0.80 9.21
C SER A 131 -5.83 -2.19 8.59
N ILE A 132 -5.37 -2.36 7.36
CA ILE A 132 -5.39 -3.58 6.56
C ILE A 132 -3.94 -3.95 6.22
N ASP A 133 -3.39 -4.95 6.89
CA ASP A 133 -2.01 -5.40 6.66
C ASP A 133 -1.91 -6.91 6.92
N VAL A 134 -2.11 -7.71 5.86
CA VAL A 134 -2.10 -9.19 5.94
C VAL A 134 -1.14 -9.84 4.95
N ASP A 135 -0.13 -9.09 4.47
CA ASP A 135 0.92 -9.58 3.58
C ASP A 135 0.39 -10.30 2.31
N GLY A 136 -0.62 -9.73 1.62
CA GLY A 136 -1.01 -10.23 0.30
C GLY A 136 -2.45 -9.97 -0.15
N ASN A 137 -3.43 -10.56 0.55
CA ASN A 137 -4.83 -10.60 0.11
C ASN A 137 -5.64 -9.36 0.49
N ASP A 138 -4.97 -8.28 0.87
CA ASP A 138 -5.51 -6.99 1.33
C ASP A 138 -6.59 -6.45 0.40
N TYR A 139 -6.33 -6.48 -0.91
CA TYR A 139 -7.29 -6.08 -1.95
C TYR A 139 -8.60 -6.85 -1.86
N HIS A 140 -8.53 -8.19 -1.74
CA HIS A 140 -9.71 -9.06 -1.78
C HIS A 140 -10.55 -8.92 -0.51
N ILE A 141 -9.88 -8.84 0.63
CA ILE A 141 -10.53 -8.58 1.92
C ILE A 141 -11.27 -7.24 1.86
N TRP A 142 -10.59 -6.16 1.46
CA TRP A 142 -11.23 -4.85 1.39
C TRP A 142 -12.36 -4.79 0.35
N ASN A 143 -12.19 -5.47 -0.79
CA ASN A 143 -13.24 -5.56 -1.80
C ASN A 143 -14.50 -6.23 -1.25
N ALA A 144 -14.36 -7.24 -0.40
CA ALA A 144 -15.47 -7.97 0.21
C ALA A 144 -16.24 -7.15 1.27
N VAL A 145 -15.63 -6.13 1.89
CA VAL A 145 -16.31 -5.24 2.86
C VAL A 145 -17.39 -4.42 2.17
N LYS A 146 -18.65 -4.51 2.61
CA LYS A 146 -19.81 -3.79 2.04
C LYS A 146 -20.57 -2.96 3.06
N VAL A 147 -20.68 -3.44 4.30
CA VAL A 147 -21.49 -2.81 5.36
C VAL A 147 -20.69 -1.74 6.08
N TYR A 148 -19.49 -2.07 6.55
CA TYR A 148 -18.66 -1.13 7.30
C TYR A 148 -17.93 -0.19 6.34
N ARG A 149 -17.95 1.09 6.69
CA ARG A 149 -17.41 2.21 5.92
C ARG A 149 -16.57 3.09 6.85
N PRO A 150 -15.35 2.69 7.24
CA PRO A 150 -14.49 3.53 8.07
C PRO A 150 -14.18 4.88 7.41
N LYS A 151 -13.91 5.93 8.19
CA LYS A 151 -13.60 7.27 7.66
C LYS A 151 -12.23 7.29 6.96
N LEU A 152 -11.22 6.69 7.59
CA LEU A 152 -9.86 6.53 7.11
C LEU A 152 -9.49 5.05 7.00
N ILE A 153 -8.81 4.68 5.92
CA ILE A 153 -8.27 3.35 5.69
C ILE A 153 -6.77 3.46 5.40
N CYS A 154 -5.97 2.68 6.11
CA CYS A 154 -4.58 2.38 5.76
C CYS A 154 -4.54 0.94 5.22
N ILE A 155 -3.95 0.74 4.04
CA ILE A 155 -3.87 -0.59 3.42
C ILE A 155 -2.49 -0.82 2.80
N GLU A 156 -1.94 -2.00 3.05
CA GLU A 156 -0.65 -2.40 2.51
C GLU A 156 -0.74 -2.66 0.98
N PHE A 157 0.29 -2.24 0.26
CA PHE A 157 0.52 -2.61 -1.14
C PHE A 157 1.94 -3.15 -1.31
N ASN A 158 2.18 -3.92 -2.36
CA ASN A 158 3.53 -4.40 -2.64
C ASN A 158 4.39 -3.26 -3.22
N PRO A 159 5.42 -2.78 -2.48
CA PRO A 159 6.19 -1.61 -2.88
C PRO A 159 7.19 -1.88 -4.01
N THR A 160 7.34 -3.14 -4.45
CA THR A 160 8.18 -3.51 -5.59
C THR A 160 7.45 -3.39 -6.94
N ILE A 161 6.13 -3.26 -6.92
CA ILE A 161 5.32 -3.12 -8.14
C ILE A 161 5.36 -1.64 -8.59
N PRO A 162 5.73 -1.34 -9.86
CA PRO A 162 5.72 0.03 -10.40
C PRO A 162 4.34 0.68 -10.32
N THR A 163 4.30 2.01 -10.20
CA THR A 163 3.06 2.78 -10.00
C THR A 163 2.08 2.63 -11.15
N GLU A 164 2.58 2.49 -12.38
CA GLU A 164 1.80 2.33 -13.60
C GLU A 164 1.22 0.92 -13.81
N VAL A 165 1.67 -0.06 -13.02
CA VAL A 165 1.25 -1.46 -13.18
C VAL A 165 -0.02 -1.70 -12.37
N ASP A 166 -1.07 -2.12 -13.05
CA ASP A 166 -2.29 -2.63 -12.43
C ASP A 166 -2.13 -4.14 -12.18
N PHE A 167 -1.84 -4.50 -10.95
CA PHE A 167 -1.66 -5.88 -10.53
C PHE A 167 -2.42 -6.16 -9.24
N ILE A 168 -3.12 -7.30 -9.24
CA ILE A 168 -3.80 -7.88 -8.09
C ILE A 168 -3.43 -9.35 -8.10
N GLN A 169 -2.90 -9.86 -6.97
CA GLN A 169 -2.66 -11.29 -6.85
C GLN A 169 -3.96 -12.10 -6.96
N PRO A 170 -3.93 -13.38 -7.38
CA PRO A 170 -5.12 -14.24 -7.28
C PRO A 170 -5.65 -14.32 -5.85
N ALA A 171 -6.97 -14.35 -5.68
CA ALA A 171 -7.62 -14.52 -4.37
C ALA A 171 -7.34 -15.92 -3.80
N ASN A 172 -6.26 -16.03 -3.04
CA ASN A 172 -5.79 -17.29 -2.51
C ASN A 172 -4.99 -17.05 -1.23
N PRO A 173 -5.42 -17.60 -0.07
CA PRO A 173 -4.78 -17.35 1.22
C PRO A 173 -3.35 -17.91 1.32
N LYS A 174 -2.90 -18.72 0.34
CA LYS A 174 -1.54 -19.27 0.26
C LYS A 174 -0.59 -18.44 -0.61
N ILE A 175 -1.06 -17.34 -1.19
CA ILE A 175 -0.27 -16.47 -2.07
C ILE A 175 0.00 -15.16 -1.36
N SER A 176 1.28 -14.76 -1.32
CA SER A 176 1.78 -13.49 -0.78
C SER A 176 2.60 -12.76 -1.85
N GLN A 177 1.89 -12.24 -2.85
CA GLN A 177 2.44 -11.38 -3.91
C GLN A 177 2.03 -9.91 -3.74
N GLY A 178 0.96 -9.66 -2.99
CA GLY A 178 0.37 -8.34 -2.77
C GLY A 178 -0.37 -7.81 -3.99
N SER A 179 -0.75 -6.54 -3.90
CA SER A 179 -1.38 -5.80 -4.99
C SER A 179 -0.61 -4.50 -5.25
N SER A 180 -0.77 -3.95 -6.44
CA SER A 180 -0.24 -2.63 -6.80
C SER A 180 -1.01 -1.51 -6.08
N LEU A 181 -0.34 -0.37 -5.84
CA LEU A 181 -1.02 0.84 -5.37
C LEU A 181 -2.13 1.27 -6.36
N LEU A 182 -1.89 1.15 -7.67
CA LEU A 182 -2.87 1.53 -8.69
C LEU A 182 -4.16 0.70 -8.59
N ALA A 183 -4.06 -0.61 -8.35
CA ALA A 183 -5.21 -1.46 -8.14
C ALA A 183 -6.01 -1.03 -6.89
N LEU A 184 -5.32 -0.71 -5.79
CA LEU A 184 -5.98 -0.23 -4.57
C LEU A 184 -6.66 1.13 -4.76
N VAL A 185 -6.05 2.05 -5.52
CA VAL A 185 -6.68 3.34 -5.89
C VAL A 185 -7.97 3.12 -6.67
N LYS A 186 -7.97 2.21 -7.66
CA LYS A 186 -9.18 1.88 -8.42
C LYS A 186 -10.26 1.28 -7.54
N LEU A 187 -9.88 0.40 -6.61
CA LEU A 187 -10.81 -0.18 -5.64
C LEU A 187 -11.38 0.90 -4.71
N ALA A 188 -10.54 1.77 -4.16
CA ALA A 188 -10.92 2.89 -3.31
C ALA A 188 -11.98 3.77 -3.99
N GLN A 189 -11.73 4.19 -5.22
CA GLN A 189 -12.65 5.01 -6.01
C GLN A 189 -13.99 4.33 -6.20
N SER A 190 -14.00 3.02 -6.53
CA SER A 190 -15.25 2.25 -6.67
C SER A 190 -16.07 2.16 -5.38
N LYS A 191 -15.42 2.38 -4.22
CA LYS A 191 -16.04 2.32 -2.89
C LYS A 191 -16.33 3.72 -2.32
N GLY A 192 -16.01 4.80 -3.03
CA GLY A 192 -16.20 6.19 -2.57
C GLY A 192 -15.10 6.65 -1.62
N TYR A 193 -13.85 6.30 -1.92
CA TYR A 193 -12.66 6.73 -1.20
C TYR A 193 -11.63 7.34 -2.15
N GLU A 194 -10.84 8.28 -1.63
CA GLU A 194 -9.76 8.97 -2.34
C GLU A 194 -8.41 8.72 -1.66
N LEU A 195 -7.34 8.54 -2.45
CA LEU A 195 -5.98 8.48 -1.92
C LEU A 195 -5.57 9.87 -1.40
N ILE A 196 -5.01 9.95 -0.20
CA ILE A 196 -4.52 11.22 0.37
C ILE A 196 -3.05 11.18 0.77
N CYS A 197 -2.50 10.00 1.02
CA CYS A 197 -1.09 9.83 1.36
C CYS A 197 -0.60 8.45 0.93
N CYS A 198 0.67 8.33 0.59
CA CYS A 198 1.33 7.07 0.32
C CYS A 198 2.67 7.05 1.03
N LEU A 199 2.79 6.22 2.07
CA LEU A 199 4.07 5.87 2.65
C LEU A 199 4.70 4.72 1.86
N ARG A 200 5.83 4.21 2.36
CA ARG A 200 6.68 3.27 1.60
C ARG A 200 5.93 2.03 1.12
N GLN A 201 5.05 1.46 1.94
CA GLN A 201 4.25 0.27 1.63
C GLN A 201 2.77 0.40 2.01
N ASN A 202 2.35 1.57 2.51
CA ASN A 202 0.99 1.82 2.99
C ASN A 202 0.33 2.99 2.23
N GLY A 203 -0.86 2.73 1.69
CA GLY A 203 -1.72 3.75 1.09
C GLY A 203 -2.82 4.20 2.06
N PHE A 204 -3.04 5.51 2.17
CA PHE A 204 -4.09 6.09 3.00
C PHE A 204 -5.24 6.61 2.16
N PHE A 205 -6.43 6.06 2.42
CA PHE A 205 -7.64 6.36 1.68
C PHE A 205 -8.69 6.95 2.62
N ILE A 206 -9.21 8.12 2.27
CA ILE A 206 -10.26 8.80 3.01
C ILE A 206 -11.58 8.70 2.26
N LYS A 207 -12.72 8.63 2.97
CA LYS A 207 -14.02 8.79 2.31
C LYS A 207 -14.05 10.08 1.50
N SER A 208 -14.60 10.02 0.28
CA SER A 208 -14.60 11.16 -0.64
C SER A 208 -15.26 12.42 -0.06
N GLU A 209 -16.21 12.29 0.87
CA GLU A 209 -16.86 13.43 1.55
C GLU A 209 -15.89 14.28 2.39
N TYR A 210 -14.81 13.68 2.90
CA TYR A 210 -13.79 14.38 3.70
C TYR A 210 -12.59 14.85 2.86
N PHE A 211 -12.48 14.44 1.60
CA PHE A 211 -11.29 14.68 0.77
C PHE A 211 -10.90 16.15 0.66
N ASN A 212 -11.89 17.05 0.52
CA ASN A 212 -11.64 18.48 0.37
C ASN A 212 -10.98 19.12 1.61
N LEU A 213 -11.06 18.50 2.79
CA LEU A 213 -10.41 18.99 4.01
C LEU A 213 -8.88 18.96 3.94
N PHE A 214 -8.31 18.18 3.01
CA PHE A 214 -6.87 17.96 2.90
C PHE A 214 -6.17 18.90 1.92
N GLU A 215 -6.92 19.66 1.12
CA GLU A 215 -6.39 20.62 0.13
C GLU A 215 -5.38 19.97 -0.84
N ILE A 216 -5.63 18.73 -1.24
CA ILE A 216 -4.80 17.99 -2.19
C ILE A 216 -5.31 18.28 -3.61
N HIS A 217 -4.47 18.87 -4.45
CA HIS A 217 -4.84 19.28 -5.82
C HIS A 217 -4.64 18.17 -6.87
N ASP A 218 -3.70 17.25 -6.62
CA ASP A 218 -3.46 16.06 -7.45
C ASP A 218 -3.25 14.86 -6.53
N ASN A 219 -4.26 14.00 -6.46
CA ASN A 219 -4.26 12.79 -5.65
C ASN A 219 -3.90 11.52 -6.45
N SER A 220 -3.36 11.68 -7.66
CA SER A 220 -2.92 10.54 -8.44
C SER A 220 -1.80 9.77 -7.70
N PRO A 221 -1.74 8.44 -7.85
CA PRO A 221 -0.67 7.66 -7.24
C PRO A 221 0.71 8.04 -7.79
N PHE A 222 0.80 8.65 -8.98
CA PHE A 222 2.04 9.17 -9.55
C PHE A 222 2.59 10.38 -8.80
N THR A 223 1.69 11.19 -8.22
CA THR A 223 2.05 12.37 -7.44
C THR A 223 2.25 12.03 -5.96
N LEU A 224 1.40 11.16 -5.40
CA LEU A 224 1.45 10.84 -3.97
C LEU A 224 2.50 9.79 -3.60
N ARG A 225 2.84 8.84 -4.50
CA ARG A 225 3.89 7.85 -4.23
C ARG A 225 5.27 8.40 -4.58
N THR A 226 6.00 8.85 -3.56
CA THR A 226 7.34 9.41 -3.73
C THR A 226 8.47 8.41 -3.48
N ASP A 227 8.24 7.38 -2.65
CA ASP A 227 9.23 6.32 -2.43
C ASP A 227 9.17 5.27 -3.54
N LEU A 228 10.17 5.33 -4.43
CA LEU A 228 10.38 4.37 -5.51
C LEU A 228 11.64 3.50 -5.27
N SER A 229 12.18 3.50 -4.05
CA SER A 229 13.47 2.90 -3.70
C SER A 229 13.52 1.38 -3.88
N LEU A 230 12.36 0.71 -3.90
CA LEU A 230 12.25 -0.73 -4.09
C LEU A 230 11.97 -1.16 -5.53
N LEU A 231 11.72 -0.22 -6.44
CA LEU A 231 11.42 -0.55 -7.84
C LEU A 231 12.66 -1.08 -8.57
N THR A 232 12.45 -2.13 -9.38
CA THR A 232 13.43 -2.61 -10.34
C THR A 232 12.85 -2.54 -11.73
N TYR A 233 13.51 -1.79 -12.61
CA TYR A 233 13.10 -1.64 -14.01
C TYR A 233 13.85 -2.64 -14.89
N LEU A 234 13.12 -3.30 -15.79
CA LEU A 234 13.66 -4.20 -16.81
C LEU A 234 13.36 -3.61 -18.19
N PHE A 235 14.39 -3.47 -19.03
CA PHE A 235 14.26 -3.04 -20.42
C PHE A 235 15.36 -3.67 -21.29
N CYS A 236 15.19 -3.65 -22.61
CA CYS A 236 16.20 -4.15 -23.55
C CYS A 236 16.86 -3.02 -24.36
N GLY A 237 18.14 -3.19 -24.66
CA GLY A 237 18.85 -2.39 -25.65
C GLY A 237 18.51 -2.83 -27.07
N TYR A 238 18.83 -1.98 -28.05
CA TYR A 238 18.70 -2.30 -29.47
C TYR A 238 19.55 -3.51 -29.92
N ASP A 239 20.57 -3.87 -29.14
CA ASP A 239 21.41 -5.04 -29.31
C ASP A 239 20.83 -6.32 -28.68
N GLY A 240 19.67 -6.24 -28.02
CA GLY A 240 19.04 -7.37 -27.33
C GLY A 240 19.61 -7.64 -25.94
N GLN A 241 20.50 -6.80 -25.41
CA GLN A 241 20.92 -6.89 -24.00
C GLN A 241 19.77 -6.49 -23.07
N ILE A 242 19.52 -7.30 -22.04
CA ILE A 242 18.56 -6.95 -20.98
C ILE A 242 19.29 -6.12 -19.92
N PHE A 243 18.67 -5.04 -19.47
CA PHE A 243 19.17 -4.17 -18.41
C PHE A 243 18.24 -4.22 -17.20
N LEU A 244 18.84 -4.19 -16.01
CA LEU A 244 18.14 -3.97 -14.76
C LEU A 244 18.60 -2.64 -14.15
N ARG A 245 17.66 -1.75 -13.79
CA ARG A 245 17.93 -0.47 -13.10
C ARG A 245 17.07 -0.33 -11.85
N GLY A 246 17.43 0.59 -10.97
CA GLY A 246 16.78 0.76 -9.66
C GLY A 246 17.33 -0.19 -8.59
N SER A 247 16.45 -0.64 -7.69
CA SER A 247 16.76 -1.43 -6.49
C SER A 247 17.55 -2.70 -6.79
N ARG A 248 17.04 -3.51 -7.72
CA ARG A 248 17.57 -4.85 -8.05
C ARG A 248 17.61 -5.79 -6.85
N LYS A 249 16.83 -5.55 -5.79
CA LYS A 249 16.78 -6.39 -4.59
C LYS A 249 15.50 -7.22 -4.56
N LEU A 250 15.58 -8.38 -3.93
CA LEU A 250 14.45 -9.18 -3.47
C LEU A 250 14.34 -8.96 -1.96
N PRO A 251 13.59 -7.93 -1.50
CA PRO A 251 13.72 -7.40 -0.14
C PRO A 251 13.40 -8.43 0.94
N TRP A 252 12.38 -9.27 0.73
CA TRP A 252 12.00 -10.34 1.67
C TRP A 252 12.96 -11.55 1.72
N HIS A 253 13.92 -11.64 0.80
CA HIS A 253 14.85 -12.79 0.71
C HIS A 253 16.32 -12.40 0.86
N GLY A 254 16.62 -11.11 1.09
CA GLY A 254 18.00 -10.62 1.23
C GLY A 254 18.88 -10.83 -0.01
N CYS A 255 18.27 -11.07 -1.18
CA CYS A 255 18.97 -11.43 -2.42
C CYS A 255 18.99 -10.28 -3.43
N ARG A 256 19.96 -10.29 -4.36
CA ARG A 256 20.06 -9.30 -5.44
C ARG A 256 19.88 -9.93 -6.82
N LEU A 257 19.14 -9.27 -7.68
CA LEU A 257 19.01 -9.58 -9.09
C LEU A 257 20.31 -9.26 -9.84
N LYS A 258 20.86 -10.29 -10.46
CA LYS A 258 22.06 -10.25 -11.29
C LYS A 258 21.64 -10.06 -12.74
N GLU A 259 22.01 -8.94 -13.34
CA GLU A 259 21.64 -8.58 -14.72
C GLU A 259 22.17 -9.63 -15.71
N GLU A 260 23.36 -10.15 -15.45
CA GLU A 260 24.00 -11.21 -16.23
C GLU A 260 23.21 -12.53 -16.22
N LYS A 261 22.40 -12.79 -15.19
CA LYS A 261 21.56 -13.98 -15.07
C LYS A 261 20.19 -13.83 -15.75
N MET A 262 19.79 -12.61 -16.11
CA MET A 262 18.49 -12.33 -16.74
C MET A 262 18.56 -12.31 -18.27
N GLN A 263 19.73 -12.57 -18.84
CA GLN A 263 19.91 -12.47 -20.28
C GLN A 263 19.31 -13.67 -21.00
N VAL A 264 18.45 -13.40 -21.98
CA VAL A 264 17.86 -14.43 -22.85
C VAL A 264 18.76 -14.71 -24.06
N ILE A 265 19.32 -13.66 -24.67
CA ILE A 265 20.18 -13.78 -25.85
C ILE A 265 21.64 -14.02 -25.41
N PRO A 266 22.36 -15.03 -25.93
CA PRO A 266 23.79 -15.21 -25.67
C PRO A 266 24.61 -13.98 -26.07
N LYS A 267 25.68 -13.68 -25.32
CA LYS A 267 26.51 -12.48 -25.52
C LYS A 267 27.02 -12.34 -26.98
N VAL A 268 27.35 -13.45 -27.64
CA VAL A 268 27.82 -13.47 -29.03
C VAL A 268 26.80 -12.94 -30.03
N PHE A 269 25.50 -13.06 -29.72
CA PHE A 269 24.40 -12.61 -30.59
C PHE A 269 23.83 -11.24 -30.19
N ARG A 270 24.35 -10.59 -29.13
CA ARG A 270 23.87 -9.28 -28.70
C ARG A 270 24.51 -8.17 -29.54
N GLN A 271 23.91 -7.92 -30.69
CA GLN A 271 24.34 -6.90 -31.64
C GLN A 271 23.11 -6.29 -32.30
N TYR A 272 23.17 -5.00 -32.60
CA TYR A 272 22.10 -4.33 -33.33
C TYR A 272 21.85 -5.03 -34.68
N ASN A 273 20.58 -5.32 -34.99
CA ASN A 273 20.15 -6.04 -36.20
C ASN A 273 20.81 -7.42 -36.43
N GLY A 274 21.25 -8.10 -35.36
CA GLY A 274 21.87 -9.42 -35.45
C GLY A 274 23.28 -9.44 -36.05
N GLY A 275 23.80 -8.27 -36.44
CA GLY A 275 25.12 -8.08 -37.01
C GLY A 275 25.45 -9.07 -38.13
N SER A 276 26.72 -9.47 -38.19
CA SER A 276 27.21 -10.47 -39.16
C SER A 276 26.72 -11.90 -38.90
N LEU A 277 26.12 -12.17 -37.72
CA LEU A 277 25.70 -13.51 -37.29
C LEU A 277 24.19 -13.74 -37.41
N ASN A 278 23.46 -12.89 -38.12
CA ASN A 278 22.00 -12.92 -38.19
C ASN A 278 21.43 -14.29 -38.64
N VAL A 279 22.04 -14.96 -39.61
CA VAL A 279 21.62 -16.31 -40.04
C VAL A 279 21.76 -17.34 -38.92
N LEU A 280 22.91 -17.33 -38.23
CA LEU A 280 23.15 -18.21 -37.08
C LEU A 280 22.21 -17.89 -35.92
N PHE A 281 21.93 -16.61 -35.69
CA PHE A 281 20.97 -16.21 -34.66
C PHE A 281 19.55 -16.68 -34.97
N LYS A 282 19.10 -16.63 -36.24
CA LYS A 282 17.79 -17.19 -36.64
C LYS A 282 17.68 -18.68 -36.35
N ILE A 283 18.74 -19.44 -36.66
CA ILE A 283 18.80 -20.88 -36.36
C ILE A 283 18.75 -21.11 -34.84
N TYR A 284 19.58 -20.40 -34.08
CA TYR A 284 19.60 -20.46 -32.63
C TYR A 284 18.22 -20.17 -32.03
N ARG A 285 17.58 -19.08 -32.48
CA ARG A 285 16.28 -18.63 -31.98
C ARG A 285 15.20 -19.70 -32.19
N SER A 286 15.18 -20.32 -33.37
CA SER A 286 14.24 -21.40 -33.69
C SER A 286 14.49 -22.64 -32.82
N LEU A 287 15.76 -23.07 -32.67
CA LEU A 287 16.12 -24.22 -31.84
C LEU A 287 15.76 -24.02 -30.35
N MET A 288 15.84 -22.78 -29.86
CA MET A 288 15.58 -22.43 -28.47
C MET A 288 14.13 -22.04 -28.18
N GLY A 289 13.24 -22.06 -29.20
CA GLY A 289 11.85 -21.64 -29.03
C GLY A 289 11.69 -20.15 -28.66
N LEU A 290 12.62 -19.31 -29.10
CA LEU A 290 12.66 -17.86 -28.81
C LEU A 290 11.98 -17.02 -29.90
N ASP A 291 11.22 -17.64 -30.79
CA ASP A 291 10.50 -16.92 -31.84
C ASP A 291 9.32 -16.14 -31.22
N LEU A 292 9.08 -14.92 -31.73
CA LEU A 292 8.00 -14.03 -31.26
C LEU A 292 6.58 -14.58 -31.51
N ARG A 293 6.44 -15.79 -32.07
CA ARG A 293 5.16 -16.44 -32.29
C ARG A 293 4.98 -17.51 -31.22
N GLY A 294 4.43 -17.07 -30.10
CA GLY A 294 3.80 -17.86 -29.05
C GLY A 294 2.51 -17.16 -28.65
#